data_AF-B6IJX0-F1
#
_entry.id   AF-B6IJX0-F1
#
_cell.length_a   1.000
_cell.length_b   1.000
_cell.length_c   1.000
_cell.angle_alpha   90.00
_cell.angle_beta   90.00
_cell.angle_gamma   90.00
#
_symmetry.space_group_name_H-M   'P 1'
#
loop_
_entity.id
_entity.type
_entity.pdbx_description
1 polymer ?
#
loop_
_entity_poly.entity_id
_entity_poly.type
_entity_poly.pdbx_seq_one_letter_code
_entity_poly.pdbx_strand_id
1 'polypeptide(L)'
;MSCNYRGSFLESDEFYATSLHILSILQAPIHIFGIYIILKNTPKSMEKVKFSILLLHLICAWCDFFVSIISTPVFLFPASAGYVLGILYYVMATWLLCYMGFVSIGFVGPVTNVGIREPL
;
A
#
# COMPACT_ATOMS: atom_id res chain seq x y z
N MET A 1 12.21 -27.43 10.45
CA MET A 1 10.85 -27.59 9.87
C MET A 1 11.03 -27.70 8.36
N SER A 2 10.61 -28.81 7.75
CA SER A 2 10.71 -28.98 6.29
C SER A 2 9.44 -28.41 5.64
N CYS A 3 9.61 -27.46 4.71
CA CYS A 3 8.51 -26.96 3.88
C CYS A 3 8.25 -27.99 2.78
N ASN A 4 7.07 -28.62 2.80
CA ASN A 4 6.69 -29.62 1.82
C ASN A 4 5.77 -28.94 0.78
N TYR A 5 6.31 -28.63 -0.40
CA TYR A 5 5.57 -27.97 -1.47
C TYR A 5 4.56 -28.97 -2.07
N ARG A 6 3.27 -28.77 -1.78
CA ARG A 6 2.19 -29.69 -2.21
C ARG A 6 1.58 -29.30 -3.56
N GLY A 7 2.01 -28.17 -4.16
CA GLY A 7 1.48 -27.69 -5.43
C GLY A 7 -0.01 -27.38 -5.39
N SER A 8 -0.54 -27.02 -4.22
CA SER A 8 -1.96 -26.69 -4.07
C SER A 8 -2.26 -25.34 -4.74
N PHE A 9 -3.47 -25.15 -5.25
CA PHE A 9 -3.89 -23.91 -5.91
C PHE A 9 -3.68 -22.64 -5.05
N LEU A 10 -3.88 -22.75 -3.73
CA LEU A 10 -3.67 -21.65 -2.78
C LEU A 10 -2.18 -21.31 -2.56
N GLU A 11 -1.28 -22.23 -2.89
CA GLU A 11 0.18 -22.05 -2.78
C GLU A 11 0.79 -21.48 -4.07
N SER A 12 -0.01 -21.33 -5.13
CA SER A 12 0.44 -20.77 -6.40
C SER A 12 0.55 -19.26 -6.34
N ASP A 13 1.64 -18.76 -6.90
CA ASP A 13 1.94 -17.35 -7.11
C ASP A 13 0.90 -16.65 -8.00
N GLU A 14 0.32 -17.36 -8.98
CA GLU A 14 -0.75 -16.83 -9.84
C GLU A 14 -2.02 -16.52 -9.05
N PHE A 15 -2.40 -17.40 -8.12
CA PHE A 15 -3.55 -17.18 -7.25
C PHE A 15 -3.34 -15.98 -6.33
N TYR A 16 -2.13 -15.84 -5.78
CA TYR A 16 -1.76 -14.71 -4.93
C TYR A 16 -1.81 -13.38 -5.70
N ALA A 17 -1.17 -13.30 -6.86
CA ALA A 17 -1.17 -12.10 -7.70
C ALA A 17 -2.59 -11.72 -8.14
N THR A 18 -3.39 -12.70 -8.57
CA THR A 18 -4.79 -12.49 -8.97
C THR A 18 -5.63 -11.96 -7.80
N SER A 19 -5.44 -12.52 -6.60
CA SER A 19 -6.15 -12.08 -5.40
C SER A 19 -5.82 -10.63 -5.04
N LEU A 20 -4.55 -10.23 -5.14
CA LEU A 20 -4.12 -8.85 -4.90
C LEU A 20 -4.69 -7.88 -5.94
N HIS A 21 -4.75 -8.27 -7.20
CA HIS A 21 -5.38 -7.45 -8.23
C HIS A 21 -6.89 -7.27 -7.99
N ILE A 22 -7.61 -8.33 -7.63
CA ILE A 22 -9.04 -8.24 -7.26
C ILE A 22 -9.22 -7.33 -6.04
N LEU A 23 -8.36 -7.50 -5.02
CA LEU A 23 -8.40 -6.67 -3.82
C LEU A 23 -8.19 -5.19 -4.18
N SER A 24 -7.24 -4.88 -5.07
CA SER A 24 -7.01 -3.51 -5.54
C SER A 24 -8.22 -2.90 -6.24
N ILE A 25 -8.96 -3.68 -7.04
CA ILE A 25 -10.21 -3.23 -7.69
C ILE A 25 -11.27 -2.87 -6.64
N LEU A 26 -11.38 -3.65 -5.57
CA LEU A 26 -12.29 -3.36 -4.44
C LEU A 26 -11.81 -2.19 -3.58
N GLN A 27 -10.49 -2.01 -3.46
CA GLN A 27 -9.89 -0.98 -2.63
C GLN A 27 -10.00 0.40 -3.28
N ALA A 28 -9.98 0.49 -4.62
CA ALA A 28 -10.17 1.73 -5.36
C ALA A 28 -11.46 2.50 -4.99
N PRO A 29 -12.68 1.91 -5.03
CA PRO A 29 -13.90 2.61 -4.63
C PRO A 29 -13.92 2.92 -3.13
N ILE A 30 -13.30 2.09 -2.28
CA ILE A 30 -13.19 2.35 -0.84
C ILE A 30 -12.34 3.60 -0.58
N HIS A 31 -11.21 3.75 -1.28
CA HIS A 31 -10.35 4.92 -1.17
C HIS A 31 -11.05 6.20 -1.64
N ILE A 32 -11.80 6.13 -2.74
CA ILE A 32 -12.62 7.24 -3.24
C ILE A 32 -13.70 7.62 -2.21
N PHE A 33 -14.36 6.64 -1.61
CA PHE A 33 -15.35 6.86 -0.56
C PHE A 33 -14.72 7.46 0.71
N GLY A 34 -13.53 7.01 1.09
CA GLY A 34 -12.75 7.57 2.20
C GLY A 34 -12.44 9.05 1.98
N ILE A 35 -11.96 9.43 0.79
CA ILE A 35 -11.70 10.83 0.42
C ILE A 35 -13.01 11.65 0.48
N TYR A 36 -14.12 11.10 -0.02
CA TYR A 36 -15.43 11.75 0.04
C TYR A 36 -15.88 12.03 1.49
N ILE A 37 -15.70 11.06 2.38
CA ILE A 37 -16.01 11.22 3.81
C ILE A 37 -15.13 12.30 4.43
N ILE A 38 -13.81 12.28 4.19
CA ILE A 38 -12.87 13.28 4.75
C ILE A 38 -13.23 14.68 4.26
N LEU A 39 -13.63 14.83 2.99
CA LEU A 39 -14.02 16.14 2.46
C LEU A 39 -15.32 16.67 3.06
N LYS A 40 -16.32 15.79 3.23
CA LYS A 40 -17.70 16.16 3.58
C LYS A 40 -17.98 16.18 5.08
N ASN A 41 -17.43 15.23 5.83
CA ASN A 41 -17.73 15.05 7.25
C ASN A 41 -16.70 15.70 8.19
N THR A 42 -15.56 16.21 7.71
CA THR A 42 -14.60 16.90 8.58
C THR A 42 -15.15 18.27 9.00
N PRO A 43 -15.39 18.50 10.32
CA PRO A 43 -15.97 19.74 10.82
C PRO A 43 -15.01 20.93 10.68
N LYS A 44 -15.55 22.15 10.54
CA LYS A 44 -14.77 23.40 10.38
C LYS A 44 -13.78 23.68 11.53
N SER A 45 -14.02 23.14 12.71
CA SER A 45 -13.09 23.23 13.85
C SER A 45 -11.74 22.52 13.61
N MET A 46 -11.65 21.67 12.59
CA MET A 46 -10.45 20.89 12.23
C MET A 46 -9.93 21.25 10.85
N GLU A 47 -10.21 22.45 10.35
CA GLU A 47 -9.84 22.87 8.99
C GLU A 47 -8.33 22.85 8.75
N LYS A 48 -7.53 23.23 9.76
CA LYS A 48 -6.05 23.19 9.71
C LYS A 48 -5.52 21.77 9.49
N VAL A 49 -6.00 20.81 10.28
CA VAL A 49 -5.59 19.40 10.20
C VAL A 49 -6.26 18.61 9.07
N LYS A 50 -7.32 19.14 8.45
CA LYS A 50 -8.06 18.49 7.35
C LYS A 50 -7.12 18.15 6.19
N PHE A 51 -6.22 19.05 5.84
CA PHE A 51 -5.25 18.83 4.76
C PHE A 51 -4.29 17.69 5.12
N SER A 52 -3.80 17.64 6.36
CA SER A 52 -2.91 16.58 6.83
C SER A 52 -3.59 15.21 6.82
N ILE A 53 -4.87 15.13 7.19
CA ILE A 53 -5.66 13.88 7.18
C ILE A 53 -5.89 13.41 5.73
N LEU A 54 -6.22 14.34 4.82
CA LEU A 54 -6.42 14.01 3.40
C LEU A 54 -5.11 13.52 2.76
N LEU A 55 -3.99 14.21 3.04
CA LEU A 55 -2.68 13.84 2.53
C LEU A 55 -2.26 12.45 3.05
N LEU A 56 -2.46 12.17 4.34
CA LEU A 56 -2.19 10.85 4.93
C LEU A 56 -3.00 9.75 4.24
N HIS A 57 -4.29 9.99 4.01
CA HIS A 57 -5.18 9.06 3.31
C HIS A 57 -4.71 8.81 1.88
N LEU A 58 -4.30 9.87 1.16
CA LEU A 58 -3.80 9.75 -0.21
C LEU A 58 -2.48 8.98 -0.29
N ILE A 59 -1.56 9.19 0.67
CA ILE A 59 -0.30 8.43 0.74
C ILE A 59 -0.56 6.95 1.07
N CYS A 60 -1.51 6.68 1.97
CA CYS A 60 -1.93 5.32 2.28
C CYS A 60 -2.52 4.63 1.05
N ALA A 61 -3.45 5.29 0.37
CA ALA A 61 -4.06 4.79 -0.87
C ALA A 61 -3.01 4.54 -1.97
N TRP A 62 -2.04 5.45 -2.11
CA TRP A 62 -0.92 5.26 -3.02
C TRP A 62 -0.07 4.03 -2.67
N CYS A 63 0.25 3.85 -1.39
CA CYS A 63 0.99 2.69 -0.90
C CYS A 63 0.25 1.38 -1.18
N ASP A 64 -1.07 1.34 -1.00
CA ASP A 64 -1.90 0.16 -1.29
C ASP A 64 -1.86 -0.23 -2.76
N PHE A 65 -2.00 0.74 -3.67
CA PHE A 65 -1.86 0.49 -5.11
C PHE A 65 -0.44 0.06 -5.49
N PHE A 66 0.57 0.66 -4.84
CA PHE A 66 1.96 0.30 -5.06
C PHE A 66 2.23 -1.16 -4.67
N VAL A 67 1.73 -1.60 -3.52
CA VAL A 67 1.91 -2.99 -3.07
C VAL A 67 1.10 -3.96 -3.92
N SER A 68 -0.13 -3.62 -4.30
CA SER A 68 -1.07 -4.56 -4.94
C SER A 68 -0.91 -4.69 -6.46
N ILE A 69 -0.45 -3.65 -7.16
CA ILE A 69 -0.32 -3.63 -8.63
C ILE A 69 1.15 -3.59 -9.05
N ILE A 70 1.92 -2.68 -8.45
CA ILE A 70 3.27 -2.34 -8.92
C ILE A 70 4.30 -3.35 -8.41
N SER A 71 4.29 -3.64 -7.11
CA SER A 71 5.29 -4.49 -6.46
C SER A 71 4.82 -5.94 -6.38
N THR A 72 3.59 -6.21 -5.92
CA THR A 72 3.09 -7.59 -5.66
C THR A 72 4.19 -8.47 -5.02
N PRO A 73 4.75 -8.07 -3.85
CA PRO A 73 5.87 -8.77 -3.24
C PRO A 73 5.37 -10.06 -2.58
N VAL A 74 5.96 -11.20 -2.95
CA VAL A 74 5.73 -12.47 -2.27
C VAL A 74 6.78 -12.64 -1.17
N PHE A 75 6.31 -12.69 0.07
CA PHE A 75 7.13 -12.98 1.24
C PHE A 75 7.11 -14.47 1.55
N LEU A 76 8.29 -15.09 1.64
CA LEU A 76 8.42 -16.46 2.11
C LEU A 76 8.71 -16.41 3.62
N PHE A 77 7.75 -16.73 4.47
CA PHE A 77 7.93 -16.58 5.93
C PHE A 77 8.94 -17.55 6.63
N PRO A 78 9.45 -18.64 6.02
CA PRO A 78 10.52 -19.46 6.63
C PRO A 78 11.95 -19.06 6.24
N ALA A 79 12.13 -18.33 5.14
CA ALA A 79 13.41 -17.83 4.67
C ALA A 79 13.22 -16.33 4.46
N SER A 80 13.99 -15.46 5.11
CA SER A 80 13.88 -13.99 4.98
C SER A 80 14.24 -13.53 3.56
N ALA A 81 13.39 -13.87 2.62
CA ALA A 81 13.54 -13.81 1.19
C ALA A 81 12.15 -13.49 0.64
N GLY A 82 12.15 -12.65 -0.37
CA GLY A 82 10.95 -12.29 -1.09
C GLY A 82 11.34 -11.93 -2.51
N TYR A 83 10.40 -12.15 -3.40
CA TYR A 83 10.54 -11.78 -4.79
C TYR A 83 9.28 -11.05 -5.26
N VAL A 84 9.43 -10.28 -6.31
CA VAL A 84 8.44 -9.33 -6.79
C VAL A 84 7.84 -9.93 -8.05
N LEU A 85 6.53 -10.17 -8.05
CA LEU A 85 5.79 -10.69 -9.23
C LEU A 85 5.06 -9.60 -10.02
N GLY A 86 5.16 -8.34 -9.58
CA GLY A 86 4.45 -7.23 -10.22
C GLY A 86 4.84 -7.00 -11.69
N ILE A 87 3.93 -6.35 -12.43
CA ILE A 87 4.04 -6.02 -13.86
C ILE A 87 5.34 -5.26 -14.19
N LEU A 88 5.87 -4.51 -13.22
CA LEU A 88 7.09 -3.72 -13.35
C LEU A 88 8.40 -4.53 -13.25
N TYR A 89 8.37 -5.83 -12.93
CA TYR A 89 9.55 -6.69 -12.98
C TYR A 89 10.22 -6.68 -14.36
N TYR A 90 9.43 -6.57 -15.43
CA TYR A 90 9.94 -6.58 -16.80
C TYR A 90 10.46 -5.21 -17.29
N VAL A 91 10.14 -4.13 -16.57
CA VAL A 91 10.40 -2.74 -17.00
C VAL A 91 11.42 -2.04 -16.09
N MET A 92 11.47 -2.41 -14.80
CA MET A 92 12.32 -1.77 -13.80
C MET A 92 13.05 -2.78 -12.92
N ALA A 93 14.25 -2.40 -12.51
CA ALA A 93 15.05 -3.22 -11.61
C ALA A 93 14.43 -3.30 -10.21
N THR A 94 14.45 -4.49 -9.61
CA THR A 94 13.83 -4.79 -8.30
C THR A 94 14.30 -3.85 -7.18
N TRP A 95 15.57 -3.44 -7.19
CA TRP A 95 16.12 -2.53 -6.18
C TRP A 95 15.47 -1.13 -6.21
N LEU A 96 15.07 -0.64 -7.39
CA LEU A 96 14.35 0.63 -7.53
C LEU A 96 12.93 0.52 -6.96
N LEU A 97 12.24 -0.60 -7.18
CA LEU A 97 10.93 -0.85 -6.61
C LEU A 97 11.00 -0.92 -5.07
N CYS A 98 12.01 -1.59 -4.52
CA CYS A 98 12.25 -1.60 -3.09
C CYS A 98 12.53 -0.19 -2.56
N TYR A 99 13.40 0.58 -3.23
CA TYR A 99 13.70 1.97 -2.84
C TYR A 99 12.45 2.84 -2.83
N MET A 100 11.63 2.79 -3.89
CA MET A 100 10.37 3.52 -3.97
C MET A 100 9.43 3.14 -2.82
N GLY A 101 9.30 1.84 -2.51
CA GLY A 101 8.52 1.34 -1.38
C GLY A 101 8.98 1.90 -0.03
N PHE A 102 10.29 1.85 0.24
CA PHE A 102 10.86 2.41 1.47
C PHE A 102 10.65 3.93 1.58
N VAL A 103 10.79 4.66 0.47
CA VAL A 103 10.55 6.11 0.43
C VAL A 103 9.08 6.42 0.74
N SER A 104 8.12 5.67 0.18
CA SER A 104 6.70 5.87 0.49
C SER A 104 6.38 5.67 1.98
N ILE A 105 6.97 4.68 2.64
CA ILE A 105 6.80 4.46 4.09
C ILE A 105 7.45 5.61 4.88
N GLY A 106 8.64 6.05 4.47
CA GLY A 106 9.33 7.20 5.07
C GLY A 106 8.52 8.49 5.00
N PHE A 107 7.72 8.69 3.96
CA PHE A 107 6.90 9.88 3.77
C PHE A 107 5.68 9.95 4.70
N VAL A 108 5.24 8.82 5.28
CA VAL A 108 4.15 8.79 6.26
C VAL A 108 4.52 9.54 7.56
N GLY A 109 5.78 9.45 7.98
CA GLY A 109 6.27 10.08 9.21
C GLY A 109 6.20 11.61 9.22
N PRO A 110 6.72 12.32 8.21
CA PRO A 110 6.59 13.78 8.11
C PRO A 110 5.13 14.25 8.13
N VAL A 111 4.23 13.50 7.48
CA VAL A 111 2.81 13.86 7.38
C VAL A 111 2.09 13.75 8.72
N THR A 112 2.39 12.75 9.54
CA THR A 112 1.83 12.68 10.90
C THR A 112 2.39 13.77 11.80
N ASN A 113 3.67 14.15 11.63
CA ASN A 113 4.28 15.25 12.39
C ASN A 113 3.69 16.62 12.05
N VAL A 114 3.31 16.84 10.79
CA VAL A 114 2.60 18.08 10.38
C VAL A 114 1.23 18.17 11.06
N GLY A 115 0.47 17.08 11.11
CA GLY A 115 -0.83 17.05 11.79
C GLY A 115 -0.75 17.26 13.32
N ILE A 116 0.36 16.89 13.97
CA ILE A 116 0.58 17.08 15.41
C ILE A 116 1.07 18.51 15.74
N ARG A 117 1.83 19.12 14.84
CA ARG A 117 2.45 20.45 15.04
C ARG A 117 1.47 21.61 14.82
N GLU A 118 0.25 21.34 14.33
CA GLU A 118 -0.86 22.29 14.33
C GLU A 118 -1.86 21.98 15.47
N PRO A 119 -1.51 22.26 16.75
CA PRO A 119 -2.46 22.11 17.82
C PRO A 119 -3.55 23.19 17.69
N LEU A 120 -4.82 22.73 17.74
CA LEU A 120 -6.05 23.45 18.11
C LEU A 120 -5.97 24.99 18.03
#